data_AF-A0A8E1V1R9-F1
#
_entry.id   AF-A0A8E1V1R9-F1
#
_cell.length_a   1.000
_cell.length_b   1.000
_cell.length_c   1.000
_cell.angle_alpha   90.00
_cell.angle_beta   90.00
_cell.angle_gamma   90.00
#
_symmetry.space_group_name_H-M   'P 1'
#
loop_
_entity.id
_entity.type
_entity.pdbx_description
1 polymer ?
#
loop_
_entity_poly.entity_id
_entity_poly.type
_entity_poly.pdbx_seq_one_letter_code
_entity_poly.pdbx_strand_id
1 'polypeptide(L)'
;MKKLIQIFGMLMAAVLIGLITQISPVQAAHNGYRIKVLKTYQTDDGAANAYHAKPNTKAYVYSKYFGGSEDKVFNLKNFQKKLYKLSKYRSTTWFVQQKVRVYHKLKQGTYYWVRNLTAGKQGYVKTSALQKGFSPYGYQIISKKYGVKNRGDFYIKNKSQNVYMWDWTHTKKRLNLKDYPGMTWGCSHVATVRHHGVDTQYYYLGGYLRGNGKYVSGYVYSGNVTEGTNHDYAGQSIVYPNEFSNSSNYLHYIQTGHYQKLARQIVKLFPNTPVDLGLSKIAAYNYAADDEGVLWYEDKEPVSTKGYSDIISLKSVNNYLYKHKTASNATKLAGLKKELVKAGYPASKRASLSGYKLGIYIVNNIPDKYGAVIQDGGYGHASVFALILGKKDASSTN
;
A
#
# COMPACT_ATOMS: atom_id res chain seq x y z
N MET A 1 -61.73 79.07 4.15
CA MET A 1 -60.58 79.55 4.95
C MET A 1 -59.44 78.53 4.85
N LYS A 2 -58.24 79.01 4.49
CA LYS A 2 -56.90 78.39 4.58
C LYS A 2 -56.64 77.15 3.66
N LYS A 3 -55.85 77.20 2.57
CA LYS A 3 -54.38 77.49 2.42
C LYS A 3 -53.55 76.65 3.42
N LEU A 4 -52.42 76.00 3.13
CA LEU A 4 -51.42 75.96 2.04
C LEU A 4 -50.54 74.71 2.36
N ILE A 5 -50.18 73.84 1.40
CA ILE A 5 -48.86 73.71 0.72
C ILE A 5 -47.66 73.31 1.61
N GLN A 6 -46.96 72.22 1.24
CA GLN A 6 -45.57 72.17 0.73
C GLN A 6 -45.16 70.69 0.45
N ILE A 7 -44.37 70.25 -0.55
CA ILE A 7 -43.74 70.78 -1.78
C ILE A 7 -43.14 69.53 -2.52
N PHE A 8 -43.21 69.53 -3.86
CA PHE A 8 -42.33 68.95 -4.93
C PHE A 8 -41.56 67.62 -4.75
N GLY A 9 -41.40 66.78 -5.78
CA GLY A 9 -41.73 66.91 -7.20
C GLY A 9 -41.26 65.69 -8.04
N MET A 10 -41.86 65.58 -9.24
CA MET A 10 -41.27 65.26 -10.57
C MET A 10 -40.02 64.37 -10.64
N LEU A 11 -39.81 63.45 -11.58
CA LEU A 11 -40.47 62.94 -12.79
C LEU A 11 -39.45 61.88 -13.31
N MET A 12 -39.85 60.86 -14.06
CA MET A 12 -39.15 60.42 -15.29
C MET A 12 -39.67 59.05 -15.75
N ALA A 13 -40.15 59.05 -16.99
CA ALA A 13 -40.55 57.88 -17.74
C ALA A 13 -39.35 56.96 -18.03
N ALA A 14 -39.59 55.65 -18.04
CA ALA A 14 -38.72 54.69 -18.69
C ALA A 14 -39.56 53.74 -19.55
N VAL A 15 -39.42 53.93 -20.85
CA VAL A 15 -39.83 53.06 -21.95
C VAL A 15 -39.22 51.66 -21.72
N LEU A 16 -40.06 50.62 -21.59
CA LEU A 16 -39.63 49.22 -21.59
C LEU A 16 -39.53 48.72 -23.03
N ILE A 17 -38.34 48.83 -23.62
CA ILE A 17 -37.93 48.07 -24.81
C ILE A 17 -37.17 46.83 -24.36
N GLY A 18 -37.69 45.66 -24.78
CA GLY A 18 -36.90 44.54 -25.29
C GLY A 18 -36.24 43.58 -24.28
N LEU A 19 -36.64 42.31 -24.35
CA LEU A 19 -35.80 41.22 -24.85
C LEU A 19 -36.60 39.90 -24.84
N ILE A 20 -37.24 39.61 -25.98
CA ILE A 20 -37.46 38.23 -26.38
C ILE A 20 -36.06 37.66 -26.59
N THR A 21 -35.60 36.79 -25.69
CA THR A 21 -34.36 36.05 -25.91
C THR A 21 -34.62 35.08 -27.06
N GLN A 22 -34.21 35.47 -28.26
CA GLN A 22 -34.04 34.56 -29.37
C GLN A 22 -33.15 33.40 -28.88
N ILE A 23 -33.69 32.18 -28.90
CA ILE A 23 -32.89 30.97 -28.79
C ILE A 23 -32.00 30.95 -30.03
N SER A 24 -30.78 31.47 -29.92
CA SER A 24 -29.83 31.42 -31.02
C SER A 24 -29.56 29.94 -31.34
N PRO A 25 -29.72 29.48 -32.60
CA PRO A 25 -29.27 28.15 -32.98
C PRO A 25 -27.76 28.13 -32.78
N VAL A 26 -27.30 27.29 -31.86
CA VAL A 26 -25.87 27.12 -31.55
C VAL A 26 -25.12 26.84 -32.85
N GLN A 27 -24.46 27.87 -33.36
CA GLN A 27 -23.79 27.84 -34.65
C GLN A 27 -22.62 26.85 -34.57
N ALA A 28 -22.62 25.90 -35.49
CA ALA A 28 -21.60 24.88 -35.54
C ALA A 28 -20.23 25.52 -35.84
N ALA A 29 -19.23 25.19 -35.01
CA ALA A 29 -17.89 25.73 -35.16
C ALA A 29 -17.35 25.41 -36.56
N HIS A 30 -16.95 26.46 -37.28
CA HIS A 30 -16.36 26.36 -38.62
C HIS A 30 -15.00 25.63 -38.57
N ASN A 31 -14.26 25.82 -37.47
CA ASN A 31 -12.96 25.19 -37.18
C ASN A 31 -12.90 24.67 -35.73
N GLY A 32 -12.30 23.49 -35.51
CA GLY A 32 -12.15 22.89 -34.17
C GLY A 32 -13.37 22.09 -33.68
N TYR A 33 -13.25 21.48 -32.50
CA TYR A 33 -14.36 20.78 -31.85
C TYR A 33 -14.96 21.62 -30.74
N ARG A 34 -16.29 21.60 -30.60
CA ARG A 34 -17.04 22.17 -29.46
C ARG A 34 -17.78 21.06 -28.72
N ILE A 35 -17.80 21.12 -27.39
CA ILE A 35 -18.52 20.16 -26.54
C ILE A 35 -19.60 20.87 -25.74
N LYS A 36 -20.82 20.30 -25.75
CA LYS A 36 -21.91 20.64 -24.84
C LYS A 36 -22.19 19.47 -23.90
N VAL A 37 -22.16 19.70 -22.59
CA VAL A 37 -22.58 18.69 -21.61
C VAL A 37 -24.09 18.57 -21.66
N LEU A 38 -24.59 17.35 -21.83
CA LEU A 38 -26.03 17.06 -21.85
C LEU A 38 -26.52 16.52 -20.51
N LYS A 39 -25.66 15.77 -19.81
CA LYS A 39 -25.97 15.18 -18.50
C LYS A 39 -24.68 14.86 -17.76
N THR A 40 -24.63 15.18 -16.49
CA THR A 40 -23.63 14.66 -15.54
C THR A 40 -24.27 13.54 -14.73
N TYR A 41 -23.54 12.47 -14.52
CA TYR A 41 -23.93 11.33 -13.70
C TYR A 41 -23.26 11.46 -12.34
N GLN A 42 -23.86 10.88 -11.29
CA GLN A 42 -23.19 10.77 -10.00
C GLN A 42 -21.83 10.08 -10.18
N THR A 43 -20.83 10.50 -9.43
CA THR A 43 -19.45 10.00 -9.57
C THR A 43 -19.28 8.55 -9.10
N ASP A 44 -20.35 7.95 -8.60
CA ASP A 44 -20.34 6.63 -8.00
C ASP A 44 -20.16 5.56 -9.07
N ASP A 45 -19.22 4.67 -8.83
CA ASP A 45 -18.89 3.54 -9.69
C ASP A 45 -19.85 2.36 -9.47
N GLY A 46 -21.14 2.67 -9.35
CA GLY A 46 -22.21 1.71 -9.14
C GLY A 46 -22.86 1.23 -10.43
N ALA A 47 -23.78 0.27 -10.28
CA ALA A 47 -24.53 -0.34 -11.39
C ALA A 47 -25.27 0.69 -12.26
N ALA A 48 -25.72 1.82 -11.68
CA ALA A 48 -26.43 2.88 -12.39
C ALA A 48 -25.62 3.49 -13.55
N ASN A 49 -24.29 3.54 -13.39
CA ASN A 49 -23.36 4.16 -14.32
C ASN A 49 -22.52 3.14 -15.09
N ALA A 50 -22.71 1.85 -14.85
CA ALA A 50 -21.98 0.77 -15.51
C ALA A 50 -22.47 0.57 -16.95
N TYR A 51 -21.53 0.54 -17.89
CA TYR A 51 -21.77 0.21 -19.29
C TYR A 51 -20.67 -0.71 -19.81
N HIS A 52 -20.97 -1.49 -20.84
CA HIS A 52 -19.99 -2.31 -21.55
C HIS A 52 -20.10 -2.14 -23.06
N ALA A 53 -19.06 -2.57 -23.77
CA ALA A 53 -19.02 -2.49 -25.22
C ALA A 53 -20.08 -3.42 -25.84
N LYS A 54 -20.89 -2.89 -26.78
CA LYS A 54 -21.80 -3.73 -27.55
C LYS A 54 -21.01 -4.80 -28.33
N PRO A 55 -21.58 -6.00 -28.53
CA PRO A 55 -21.00 -7.00 -29.40
C PRO A 55 -20.60 -6.40 -30.77
N ASN A 56 -19.45 -6.80 -31.28
CA ASN A 56 -18.94 -6.43 -32.62
C ASN A 56 -18.67 -4.93 -32.85
N THR A 57 -18.74 -4.08 -31.82
CA THR A 57 -18.41 -2.66 -31.97
C THR A 57 -16.97 -2.47 -32.50
N LYS A 58 -16.82 -1.58 -33.49
CA LYS A 58 -15.51 -1.14 -34.01
C LYS A 58 -15.08 0.19 -33.40
N ALA A 59 -15.82 0.69 -32.41
CA ALA A 59 -15.58 1.99 -31.81
C ALA A 59 -14.31 2.02 -30.96
N TYR A 60 -13.81 3.23 -30.75
CA TYR A 60 -12.68 3.53 -29.91
C TYR A 60 -13.14 4.43 -28.75
N VAL A 61 -12.41 4.35 -27.65
CA VAL A 61 -12.32 5.43 -26.67
C VAL A 61 -11.27 6.42 -27.17
N TYR A 62 -11.65 7.68 -27.28
CA TYR A 62 -10.84 8.78 -27.78
C TYR A 62 -10.25 9.59 -26.62
N SER A 63 -9.17 10.32 -26.90
CA SER A 63 -8.29 10.84 -25.84
C SER A 63 -8.86 11.89 -24.91
N LYS A 64 -8.12 12.07 -23.82
CA LYS A 64 -8.46 12.74 -22.57
C LYS A 64 -8.24 14.25 -22.70
N TYR A 65 -9.27 15.05 -22.41
CA TYR A 65 -9.06 16.35 -21.77
C TYR A 65 -10.06 16.56 -20.60
N PHE A 66 -9.57 17.29 -19.61
CA PHE A 66 -10.08 17.52 -18.25
C PHE A 66 -10.55 18.98 -18.14
N GLY A 67 -11.79 19.23 -17.72
CA GLY A 67 -12.12 20.49 -17.02
C GLY A 67 -13.10 21.46 -17.69
N GLY A 68 -14.37 21.28 -17.32
CA GLY A 68 -15.18 22.34 -16.69
C GLY A 68 -15.84 23.39 -17.61
N SER A 69 -17.11 23.67 -17.28
CA SER A 69 -18.04 24.67 -17.85
C SER A 69 -18.38 24.55 -19.35
N GLU A 70 -19.63 24.93 -19.65
CA GLU A 70 -20.25 24.86 -20.97
C GLU A 70 -19.42 25.58 -22.05
N ASP A 71 -19.48 25.07 -23.29
CA ASP A 71 -19.02 25.74 -24.51
C ASP A 71 -17.54 26.15 -24.57
N LYS A 72 -16.65 25.15 -24.62
CA LYS A 72 -15.22 25.35 -24.95
C LYS A 72 -14.87 24.82 -26.34
N VAL A 73 -14.09 25.61 -27.08
CA VAL A 73 -13.42 25.23 -28.33
C VAL A 73 -12.09 24.57 -27.98
N PHE A 74 -11.74 23.44 -28.60
CA PHE A 74 -10.47 22.77 -28.33
C PHE A 74 -9.78 22.20 -29.57
N ASN A 75 -8.49 21.91 -29.41
CA ASN A 75 -7.59 21.45 -30.48
C ASN A 75 -8.00 20.07 -31.04
N LEU A 76 -8.18 20.02 -32.36
CA LEU A 76 -8.54 18.86 -33.18
C LEU A 76 -7.72 17.59 -32.87
N LYS A 77 -6.42 17.73 -32.64
CA LYS A 77 -5.51 16.60 -32.42
C LYS A 77 -5.87 15.79 -31.17
N ASN A 78 -6.46 16.42 -30.15
CA ASN A 78 -6.74 15.76 -28.87
C ASN A 78 -7.97 14.84 -28.95
N PHE A 79 -9.04 15.21 -29.65
CA PHE A 79 -10.25 14.37 -29.71
C PHE A 79 -10.22 13.29 -30.81
N GLN A 80 -9.29 13.38 -31.75
CA GLN A 80 -9.11 12.32 -32.77
C GLN A 80 -8.17 11.19 -32.32
N LYS A 81 -7.36 11.40 -31.28
CA LYS A 81 -6.43 10.38 -30.81
C LYS A 81 -7.20 9.17 -30.25
N LYS A 82 -7.17 8.07 -31.01
CA LYS A 82 -7.75 6.77 -30.63
C LYS A 82 -6.88 6.16 -29.52
N LEU A 83 -7.45 5.95 -28.34
CA LEU A 83 -6.75 5.32 -27.21
C LEU A 83 -7.03 3.82 -27.14
N TYR A 84 -8.29 3.43 -27.03
CA TYR A 84 -8.67 2.06 -26.71
C TYR A 84 -9.71 1.55 -27.70
N LYS A 85 -9.36 0.55 -28.51
CA LYS A 85 -10.34 -0.14 -29.37
C LYS A 85 -11.26 -0.99 -28.49
N LEU A 86 -12.54 -0.66 -28.38
CA LEU A 86 -13.46 -1.34 -27.46
C LEU A 86 -13.51 -2.85 -27.66
N SER A 87 -13.35 -3.33 -28.89
CA SER A 87 -13.34 -4.76 -29.20
C SER A 87 -12.22 -5.55 -28.52
N LYS A 88 -11.13 -4.88 -28.09
CA LYS A 88 -10.02 -5.49 -27.33
C LYS A 88 -10.23 -5.45 -25.81
N TYR A 89 -11.30 -4.80 -25.34
CA TYR A 89 -11.62 -4.57 -23.93
C TYR A 89 -13.02 -5.08 -23.58
N ARG A 90 -13.38 -6.27 -24.08
CA ARG A 90 -14.73 -6.84 -23.87
C ARG A 90 -15.04 -7.13 -22.41
N SER A 91 -14.05 -7.50 -21.61
CA SER A 91 -14.19 -7.71 -20.15
C SER A 91 -14.16 -6.44 -19.32
N THR A 92 -14.13 -5.26 -19.94
CA THR A 92 -14.04 -3.98 -19.22
C THR A 92 -15.43 -3.37 -19.07
N THR A 93 -15.84 -3.13 -17.83
CA THR A 93 -16.92 -2.19 -17.51
C THR A 93 -16.40 -0.76 -17.54
N TRP A 94 -17.14 0.09 -18.24
CA TRP A 94 -16.95 1.52 -18.43
C TRP A 94 -18.01 2.27 -17.63
N PHE A 95 -17.56 3.07 -16.67
CA PHE A 95 -18.43 3.89 -15.83
C PHE A 95 -18.63 5.24 -16.49
N VAL A 96 -19.86 5.52 -16.91
CA VAL A 96 -20.25 6.79 -17.53
C VAL A 96 -20.31 7.88 -16.46
N GLN A 97 -19.75 9.05 -16.75
CA GLN A 97 -19.74 10.17 -15.82
C GLN A 97 -20.39 11.40 -16.45
N GLN A 98 -20.30 11.51 -17.78
CA GLN A 98 -20.98 12.56 -18.53
C GLN A 98 -21.51 12.02 -19.86
N LYS A 99 -22.65 12.56 -20.30
CA LYS A 99 -23.13 12.47 -21.68
C LYS A 99 -22.94 13.84 -22.31
N VAL A 100 -22.29 13.88 -23.46
CA VAL A 100 -21.93 15.13 -24.14
C VAL A 100 -22.32 15.08 -25.61
N ARG A 101 -22.53 16.25 -26.20
CA ARG A 101 -22.64 16.46 -27.63
C ARG A 101 -21.39 17.16 -28.15
N VAL A 102 -20.79 16.59 -29.18
CA VAL A 102 -19.57 17.10 -29.82
C VAL A 102 -19.93 17.61 -31.21
N TYR A 103 -19.57 18.84 -31.51
CA TYR A 103 -19.77 19.51 -32.80
C TYR A 103 -18.45 19.72 -33.52
N HIS A 104 -18.42 19.49 -34.84
CA HIS A 104 -17.26 19.75 -35.70
C HIS A 104 -17.68 19.81 -37.17
N LYS A 105 -17.32 20.88 -37.89
CA LYS A 105 -17.63 21.07 -39.32
C LYS A 105 -19.10 20.81 -39.66
N LEU A 106 -20.01 21.50 -38.97
CA LEU A 106 -21.48 21.36 -39.13
C LEU A 106 -22.04 19.96 -38.81
N LYS A 107 -21.22 19.03 -38.33
CA LYS A 107 -21.64 17.70 -37.89
C LYS A 107 -21.66 17.62 -36.36
N GLN A 108 -22.54 16.78 -35.83
CA GLN A 108 -22.62 16.52 -34.40
C GLN A 108 -22.64 15.03 -34.08
N GLY A 109 -22.16 14.66 -32.89
CA GLY A 109 -22.24 13.30 -32.36
C GLY A 109 -22.42 13.29 -30.85
N THR A 110 -23.10 12.27 -30.32
CA THR A 110 -23.31 12.13 -28.88
C THR A 110 -22.35 11.09 -28.31
N TYR A 111 -21.60 11.49 -27.28
CA TYR A 111 -20.55 10.68 -26.65
C TYR A 111 -20.82 10.55 -25.15
N TYR A 112 -20.35 9.45 -24.57
CA TYR A 112 -20.14 9.34 -23.14
C TYR A 112 -18.69 9.67 -22.82
N TRP A 113 -18.46 10.39 -21.73
CA TRP A 113 -17.18 10.33 -21.04
C TRP A 113 -17.22 9.18 -20.05
N VAL A 114 -16.27 8.26 -20.20
CA VAL A 114 -16.19 7.03 -19.41
C VAL A 114 -14.89 6.94 -18.65
N ARG A 115 -14.93 6.25 -17.51
CA ARG A 115 -13.76 5.82 -16.74
C ARG A 115 -13.84 4.33 -16.42
N ASN A 116 -12.71 3.72 -16.08
CA ASN A 116 -12.65 2.35 -15.57
C ASN A 116 -11.92 2.33 -14.22
N LEU A 117 -12.40 1.49 -13.28
CA LEU A 117 -11.95 1.45 -11.87
C LEU A 117 -10.56 0.88 -11.66
N THR A 118 -10.00 0.27 -12.70
CA THR A 118 -8.92 -0.70 -12.53
C THR A 118 -7.68 -0.37 -13.34
N ALA A 119 -7.69 0.69 -14.14
CA ALA A 119 -6.50 1.13 -14.88
C ALA A 119 -6.48 2.63 -15.25
N GLY A 120 -7.35 3.46 -14.68
CA GLY A 120 -7.42 4.88 -15.03
C GLY A 120 -7.75 5.12 -16.52
N LYS A 121 -8.22 4.09 -17.24
CA LYS A 121 -8.62 4.20 -18.64
C LYS A 121 -9.86 5.06 -18.69
N GLN A 122 -9.77 6.13 -19.46
CA GLN A 122 -10.86 7.09 -19.57
C GLN A 122 -10.83 7.77 -20.92
N GLY A 123 -11.96 8.37 -21.30
CA GLY A 123 -12.06 9.15 -22.51
C GLY A 123 -13.47 9.19 -23.07
N TYR A 124 -13.60 9.69 -24.29
CA TYR A 124 -14.87 9.83 -24.97
C TYR A 124 -15.18 8.63 -25.87
N VAL A 125 -16.42 8.16 -25.85
CA VAL A 125 -16.87 7.03 -26.65
C VAL A 125 -18.27 7.29 -27.19
N LYS A 126 -18.54 6.93 -28.45
CA LYS A 126 -19.88 7.11 -29.02
C LYS A 126 -20.91 6.35 -28.17
N THR A 127 -22.00 7.04 -27.82
CA THR A 127 -23.08 6.45 -27.00
C THR A 127 -23.66 5.17 -27.62
N SER A 128 -23.77 5.11 -28.96
CA SER A 128 -24.27 3.95 -29.68
C SER A 128 -23.40 2.68 -29.56
N ALA A 129 -22.14 2.83 -29.15
CA ALA A 129 -21.19 1.73 -29.00
C ALA A 129 -21.24 1.02 -27.65
N LEU A 130 -21.98 1.57 -26.67
CA LEU A 130 -22.10 1.01 -25.32
C LEU A 130 -23.53 0.54 -25.04
N GLN A 131 -23.64 -0.43 -24.14
CA GLN A 131 -24.88 -0.94 -23.56
C GLN A 131 -24.80 -0.87 -22.04
N LYS A 132 -25.93 -0.60 -21.38
CA LYS A 132 -25.99 -0.45 -19.92
C LYS A 132 -25.78 -1.80 -19.22
N GLY A 133 -25.17 -1.75 -18.04
CA GLY A 133 -24.83 -2.90 -17.20
C GLY A 133 -23.34 -3.22 -17.21
N PHE A 134 -22.92 -3.99 -16.21
CA PHE A 134 -21.57 -4.56 -16.13
C PHE A 134 -21.30 -5.46 -17.34
N SER A 135 -20.02 -5.58 -17.72
CA SER A 135 -19.63 -6.55 -18.74
C SER A 135 -19.96 -7.97 -18.26
N PRO A 136 -20.58 -8.81 -19.09
CA PRO A 136 -20.82 -10.21 -18.75
C PRO A 136 -19.56 -11.08 -18.88
N TYR A 137 -18.45 -10.53 -19.38
CA TYR A 137 -17.23 -11.27 -19.66
C TYR A 137 -16.17 -11.02 -18.59
N GLY A 138 -15.62 -12.10 -18.02
CA GLY A 138 -14.53 -12.02 -17.03
C GLY A 138 -14.93 -11.34 -15.72
N TYR A 139 -13.95 -11.09 -14.87
CA TYR A 139 -14.16 -10.58 -13.52
C TYR A 139 -14.46 -9.07 -13.52
N GLN A 140 -15.57 -8.68 -12.88
CA GLN A 140 -16.00 -7.29 -12.79
C GLN A 140 -15.93 -6.78 -11.36
N ILE A 141 -15.16 -5.72 -11.13
CA ILE A 141 -15.21 -5.02 -9.84
C ILE A 141 -16.46 -4.13 -9.82
N ILE A 142 -17.45 -4.50 -9.00
CA ILE A 142 -18.74 -3.81 -8.93
C ILE A 142 -18.81 -2.78 -7.81
N SER A 143 -17.93 -2.87 -6.81
CA SER A 143 -17.77 -1.87 -5.76
C SER A 143 -16.41 -1.96 -5.08
N LYS A 144 -15.89 -0.83 -4.59
CA LYS A 144 -14.71 -0.76 -3.72
C LYS A 144 -15.03 0.04 -2.46
N LYS A 145 -14.60 -0.46 -1.30
CA LYS A 145 -14.79 0.21 0.00
C LYS A 145 -13.44 0.56 0.61
N TYR A 146 -13.14 1.86 0.66
CA TYR A 146 -11.95 2.44 1.30
C TYR A 146 -12.33 2.95 2.70
N GLY A 147 -11.45 2.83 3.70
CA GLY A 147 -11.71 3.37 5.05
C GLY A 147 -10.91 2.70 6.18
N VAL A 148 -10.95 3.30 7.38
CA VAL A 148 -10.09 2.95 8.54
C VAL A 148 -10.29 1.51 9.04
N LYS A 149 -11.52 0.98 9.02
CA LYS A 149 -11.81 -0.44 9.32
C LYS A 149 -11.32 -1.42 8.24
N ASN A 150 -10.96 -0.94 7.04
CA ASN A 150 -10.48 -1.75 5.93
C ASN A 150 -8.97 -1.55 5.67
N ARG A 151 -8.31 -0.73 6.49
CA ARG A 151 -6.85 -0.67 6.63
C ARG A 151 -6.47 -1.62 7.75
N GLY A 152 -6.47 -2.89 7.41
CA GLY A 152 -6.11 -3.98 8.32
C GLY A 152 -4.95 -4.77 7.75
N ASP A 153 -4.28 -5.48 8.62
CA ASP A 153 -3.30 -6.47 8.26
C ASP A 153 -3.98 -7.83 8.06
N PHE A 154 -3.47 -8.61 7.11
CA PHE A 154 -4.00 -9.93 6.81
C PHE A 154 -2.88 -10.93 6.58
N TYR A 155 -3.15 -12.20 6.90
CA TYR A 155 -2.24 -13.30 6.62
C TYR A 155 -2.98 -14.52 6.08
N ILE A 156 -2.25 -15.43 5.43
CA ILE A 156 -2.83 -16.63 4.83
C ILE A 156 -3.35 -17.59 5.90
N LYS A 157 -4.59 -18.10 5.72
CA LYS A 157 -5.19 -19.08 6.64
C LYS A 157 -4.44 -20.41 6.65
N ASN A 158 -4.20 -20.95 5.45
CA ASN A 158 -3.57 -22.25 5.26
C ASN A 158 -2.29 -22.08 4.43
N LYS A 159 -1.14 -22.27 5.09
CA LYS A 159 0.20 -22.09 4.51
C LYS A 159 0.52 -23.10 3.40
N SER A 160 -0.17 -24.24 3.36
CA SER A 160 0.03 -25.26 2.33
C SER A 160 -0.87 -25.06 1.11
N GLN A 161 -1.91 -24.22 1.22
CA GLN A 161 -2.87 -23.99 0.14
C GLN A 161 -2.34 -22.98 -0.88
N ASN A 162 -2.50 -23.27 -2.18
CA ASN A 162 -2.26 -22.27 -3.22
C ASN A 162 -3.27 -21.13 -3.10
N VAL A 163 -2.81 -19.95 -2.71
CA VAL A 163 -3.61 -18.74 -2.59
C VAL A 163 -2.96 -17.67 -3.43
N TYR A 164 -3.59 -17.29 -4.54
CA TYR A 164 -3.00 -16.35 -5.47
C TYR A 164 -3.44 -14.92 -5.21
N MET A 165 -2.48 -14.02 -5.31
CA MET A 165 -2.71 -12.59 -5.49
C MET A 165 -2.88 -12.32 -6.99
N TRP A 166 -4.08 -11.90 -7.38
CA TRP A 166 -4.43 -11.67 -8.77
C TRP A 166 -4.23 -10.21 -9.16
N ASP A 167 -3.96 -9.99 -10.44
CA ASP A 167 -4.17 -8.68 -11.04
C ASP A 167 -5.67 -8.34 -11.08
N TRP A 168 -5.97 -7.09 -11.41
CA TRP A 168 -7.34 -6.59 -11.36
C TRP A 168 -8.28 -7.29 -12.36
N THR A 169 -7.76 -7.74 -13.50
CA THR A 169 -8.51 -8.52 -14.51
C THR A 169 -8.70 -9.97 -14.09
N HIS A 170 -8.06 -10.43 -13.02
CA HIS A 170 -8.01 -11.82 -12.60
C HIS A 170 -7.53 -12.76 -13.72
N THR A 171 -6.61 -12.26 -14.56
CA THR A 171 -6.02 -13.00 -15.68
C THR A 171 -4.56 -13.34 -15.43
N LYS A 172 -3.91 -12.63 -14.50
CA LYS A 172 -2.49 -12.83 -14.16
C LYS A 172 -2.33 -13.06 -12.67
N LYS A 173 -1.70 -14.19 -12.33
CA LYS A 173 -1.18 -14.45 -10.99
C LYS A 173 0.04 -13.55 -10.76
N ARG A 174 -0.03 -12.67 -9.77
CA ARG A 174 1.08 -11.78 -9.38
C ARG A 174 2.00 -12.41 -8.35
N LEU A 175 1.41 -13.20 -7.44
CA LEU A 175 2.11 -13.90 -6.36
C LEU A 175 1.28 -15.12 -5.92
N ASN A 176 1.94 -16.13 -5.35
CA ASN A 176 1.29 -17.16 -4.54
C ASN A 176 1.68 -16.95 -3.08
N LEU A 177 0.69 -16.72 -2.21
CA LEU A 177 0.92 -16.40 -0.80
C LEU A 177 1.52 -17.57 -0.01
N LYS A 178 1.36 -18.81 -0.48
CA LYS A 178 1.96 -20.00 0.16
C LYS A 178 3.49 -19.95 0.20
N ASP A 179 4.09 -19.26 -0.77
CA ASP A 179 5.55 -19.13 -0.87
C ASP A 179 6.07 -18.09 0.14
N TYR A 180 5.17 -17.40 0.83
CA TYR A 180 5.43 -16.37 1.84
C TYR A 180 4.55 -16.59 3.08
N PRO A 181 4.64 -17.77 3.72
CA PRO A 181 3.67 -18.22 4.73
C PRO A 181 3.71 -17.41 6.03
N GLY A 182 4.83 -16.73 6.31
CA GLY A 182 4.99 -15.83 7.45
C GLY A 182 4.72 -14.34 7.15
N MET A 183 4.24 -13.98 5.95
CA MET A 183 3.97 -12.58 5.62
C MET A 183 2.64 -12.08 6.18
N THR A 184 2.70 -10.87 6.71
CA THR A 184 1.56 -9.99 6.97
C THR A 184 1.42 -9.03 5.79
N TRP A 185 0.19 -8.84 5.31
CA TRP A 185 -0.14 -8.05 4.13
C TRP A 185 -1.06 -6.90 4.51
N GLY A 186 -0.68 -5.67 4.17
CA GLY A 186 -1.54 -4.51 4.37
C GLY A 186 -2.69 -4.50 3.37
N CYS A 187 -3.91 -4.28 3.84
CA CYS A 187 -5.09 -4.10 3.01
C CYS A 187 -5.36 -2.62 2.74
N SER A 188 -5.61 -2.27 1.49
CA SER A 188 -5.98 -0.90 1.09
C SER A 188 -7.49 -0.70 0.91
N HIS A 189 -8.20 -1.74 0.46
CA HIS A 189 -9.64 -1.72 0.24
C HIS A 189 -10.20 -3.13 0.07
N VAL A 190 -11.50 -3.24 0.31
CA VAL A 190 -12.30 -4.42 -0.03
C VAL A 190 -12.98 -4.17 -1.37
N ALA A 191 -12.97 -5.17 -2.25
CA ALA A 191 -13.65 -5.16 -3.53
C ALA A 191 -14.70 -6.26 -3.60
N THR A 192 -15.91 -5.90 -4.03
CA THR A 192 -16.90 -6.89 -4.47
C THR A 192 -16.65 -7.16 -5.95
N VAL A 193 -16.39 -8.40 -6.29
CA VAL A 193 -16.07 -8.85 -7.64
C VAL A 193 -17.15 -9.81 -8.11
N ARG A 194 -17.76 -9.51 -9.26
CA ARG A 194 -18.74 -10.36 -9.93
C ARG A 194 -18.07 -11.22 -10.99
N HIS A 195 -18.35 -12.52 -10.97
CA HIS A 195 -17.94 -13.45 -12.01
C HIS A 195 -19.02 -14.53 -12.19
N HIS A 196 -19.48 -14.74 -13.42
CA HIS A 196 -20.58 -15.67 -13.74
C HIS A 196 -21.83 -15.47 -12.87
N GLY A 197 -22.19 -14.21 -12.60
CA GLY A 197 -23.36 -13.85 -11.78
C GLY A 197 -23.15 -13.98 -10.27
N VAL A 198 -22.02 -14.52 -9.82
CA VAL A 198 -21.69 -14.67 -8.39
C VAL A 198 -20.86 -13.48 -7.92
N ASP A 199 -21.28 -12.87 -6.81
CA ASP A 199 -20.55 -11.81 -6.14
C ASP A 199 -19.65 -12.37 -5.06
N THR A 200 -18.39 -11.94 -5.03
CA THR A 200 -17.40 -12.44 -4.09
C THR A 200 -16.55 -11.31 -3.56
N GLN A 201 -16.18 -11.37 -2.28
CA GLN A 201 -15.33 -10.38 -1.64
C GLN A 201 -13.85 -10.70 -1.86
N TYR A 202 -13.09 -9.69 -2.23
CA TYR A 202 -11.64 -9.74 -2.37
C TYR A 202 -11.01 -8.60 -1.59
N TYR A 203 -9.89 -8.87 -0.93
CA TYR A 203 -9.05 -7.84 -0.34
C TYR A 203 -7.97 -7.44 -1.34
N TYR A 204 -7.75 -6.14 -1.52
CA TYR A 204 -6.58 -5.64 -2.23
C TYR A 204 -5.43 -5.51 -1.25
N LEU A 205 -4.61 -6.55 -1.21
CA LEU A 205 -3.47 -6.70 -0.32
C LEU A 205 -2.20 -6.18 -0.98
N GLY A 206 -1.25 -5.70 -0.19
CA GLY A 206 0.06 -5.28 -0.66
C GLY A 206 1.14 -5.32 0.42
N GLY A 207 2.39 -5.46 0.00
CA GLY A 207 3.53 -5.51 0.90
C GLY A 207 4.85 -5.63 0.17
N TYR A 208 5.94 -5.33 0.87
CA TYR A 208 7.31 -5.56 0.41
C TYR A 208 7.71 -7.00 0.72
N LEU A 209 8.14 -7.74 -0.29
CA LEU A 209 8.66 -9.09 -0.13
C LEU A 209 10.00 -9.04 0.64
N ARG A 210 10.02 -9.55 1.88
CA ARG A 210 11.21 -9.48 2.73
C ARG A 210 12.32 -10.39 2.20
N GLY A 211 13.52 -9.85 2.05
CA GLY A 211 14.68 -10.53 1.45
C GLY A 211 14.91 -10.26 -0.05
N ASN A 212 13.96 -9.61 -0.73
CA ASN A 212 14.21 -9.05 -2.06
C ASN A 212 13.52 -7.70 -2.30
N GLY A 213 12.91 -7.07 -1.30
CA GLY A 213 12.45 -5.68 -1.40
C GLY A 213 11.40 -5.35 -2.44
N LYS A 214 10.90 -6.34 -3.20
CA LYS A 214 9.96 -6.08 -4.27
C LYS A 214 8.59 -5.82 -3.67
N TYR A 215 8.04 -4.63 -3.91
CA TYR A 215 6.63 -4.38 -3.58
C TYR A 215 5.72 -5.15 -4.53
N VAL A 216 4.74 -5.84 -3.96
CA VAL A 216 3.70 -6.55 -4.72
C VAL A 216 2.34 -6.26 -4.09
N SER A 217 1.32 -6.20 -4.94
CA SER A 217 -0.05 -5.94 -4.51
C SER A 217 -1.06 -6.63 -5.43
N GLY A 218 -2.31 -6.80 -5.01
CA GLY A 218 -3.33 -7.41 -5.85
C GLY A 218 -4.51 -7.96 -5.05
N TYR A 219 -5.44 -8.56 -5.78
CA TYR A 219 -6.69 -9.05 -5.20
C TYR A 219 -6.51 -10.48 -4.70
N VAL A 220 -6.88 -10.71 -3.45
CA VAL A 220 -6.88 -12.03 -2.80
C VAL A 220 -8.29 -12.30 -2.32
N TYR A 221 -8.80 -13.51 -2.59
CA TYR A 221 -10.12 -13.92 -2.13
C TYR A 221 -10.17 -13.86 -0.60
N SER A 222 -11.17 -13.16 -0.05
CA SER A 222 -11.26 -12.92 1.40
C SER A 222 -11.36 -14.21 2.22
N GLY A 223 -11.96 -15.26 1.66
CA GLY A 223 -12.10 -16.55 2.33
C GLY A 223 -10.77 -17.24 2.65
N ASN A 224 -9.67 -16.87 2.00
CA ASN A 224 -8.36 -17.50 2.15
C ASN A 224 -7.41 -16.80 3.16
N VAL A 225 -7.83 -15.68 3.76
CA VAL A 225 -6.98 -14.89 4.65
C VAL A 225 -7.68 -14.56 5.97
N THR A 226 -6.90 -14.43 7.03
CA THR A 226 -7.35 -14.02 8.37
C THR A 226 -6.87 -12.61 8.64
N GLU A 227 -7.72 -11.82 9.30
CA GLU A 227 -7.39 -10.47 9.76
C GLU A 227 -6.41 -10.52 10.95
N GLY A 228 -5.49 -9.58 11.00
CA GLY A 228 -4.45 -9.44 12.01
C GLY A 228 -3.02 -9.64 11.48
N THR A 229 -2.07 -9.60 12.41
CA THR A 229 -0.65 -9.82 12.15
C THR A 229 -0.30 -11.30 12.21
N ASN A 230 0.52 -11.77 11.28
CA ASN A 230 1.05 -13.12 11.32
C ASN A 230 2.13 -13.23 12.40
N HIS A 231 1.94 -14.11 13.37
CA HIS A 231 2.94 -14.38 14.42
C HIS A 231 3.81 -15.59 14.10
N ASP A 232 3.61 -16.23 12.94
CA ASP A 232 4.58 -17.16 12.37
C ASP A 232 5.46 -16.41 11.37
N TYR A 233 6.76 -16.54 11.53
CA TYR A 233 7.76 -15.86 10.72
C TYR A 233 8.48 -16.82 9.75
N ALA A 234 7.91 -18.00 9.50
CA ALA A 234 8.43 -18.95 8.54
C ALA A 234 8.62 -18.31 7.15
N GLY A 235 9.80 -18.55 6.56
CA GLY A 235 10.16 -17.99 5.25
C GLY A 235 10.53 -16.50 5.26
N GLN A 236 10.45 -15.81 6.40
CA GLN A 236 10.92 -14.42 6.51
C GLN A 236 12.44 -14.38 6.59
N SER A 237 13.05 -13.57 5.72
CA SER A 237 14.47 -13.27 5.84
C SER A 237 14.75 -12.43 7.09
N ILE A 238 13.93 -11.41 7.34
CA ILE A 238 14.05 -10.45 8.44
C ILE A 238 12.69 -10.13 9.05
N VAL A 239 12.68 -9.93 10.37
CA VAL A 239 11.53 -9.46 11.16
C VAL A 239 12.04 -8.43 12.15
N TYR A 240 11.39 -7.27 12.20
CA TYR A 240 11.80 -6.16 13.04
C TYR A 240 11.34 -6.34 14.49
N PRO A 241 12.06 -5.78 15.48
CA PRO A 241 11.75 -5.95 16.89
C PRO A 241 10.30 -5.57 17.27
N ASN A 242 9.71 -4.58 16.60
CA ASN A 242 8.37 -4.10 16.89
C ASN A 242 7.24 -5.01 16.39
N GLU A 243 7.56 -6.03 15.61
CA GLU A 243 6.57 -6.97 15.05
C GLU A 243 6.34 -8.20 15.93
N PHE A 244 7.18 -8.40 16.94
CA PHE A 244 7.00 -9.47 17.91
C PHE A 244 6.03 -9.03 18.99
N SER A 245 5.09 -9.92 19.33
CA SER A 245 4.07 -9.66 20.36
C SER A 245 4.61 -9.88 21.78
N ASN A 246 5.58 -10.77 21.96
CA ASN A 246 6.17 -11.11 23.27
C ASN A 246 7.52 -11.83 23.14
N SER A 247 8.21 -12.04 24.26
CA SER A 247 9.52 -12.70 24.32
C SER A 247 9.50 -14.16 23.84
N SER A 248 8.40 -14.90 24.04
CA SER A 248 8.29 -16.29 23.56
C SER A 248 8.22 -16.35 22.04
N ASN A 249 7.43 -15.46 21.44
CA ASN A 249 7.31 -15.32 20.00
C ASN A 249 8.64 -14.87 19.36
N TYR A 250 9.36 -13.95 20.01
CA TYR A 250 10.69 -13.56 19.55
C TYR A 250 11.73 -14.69 19.65
N LEU A 251 11.74 -15.42 20.77
CA LEU A 251 12.63 -16.58 20.95
C LEU A 251 12.33 -17.67 19.91
N HIS A 252 11.05 -17.92 19.59
CA HIS A 252 10.66 -18.84 18.53
C HIS A 252 11.26 -18.43 17.18
N TYR A 253 11.19 -17.14 16.81
CA TYR A 253 11.84 -16.62 15.60
C TYR A 253 13.36 -16.83 15.60
N ILE A 254 14.05 -16.56 16.72
CA ILE A 254 15.49 -16.87 16.83
C ILE A 254 15.72 -18.37 16.57
N GLN A 255 14.88 -19.24 17.13
CA GLN A 255 15.01 -20.69 17.03
C GLN A 255 14.76 -21.24 15.61
N THR A 256 13.81 -20.67 14.87
CA THR A 256 13.35 -21.24 13.59
C THR A 256 13.79 -20.44 12.37
N GLY A 257 14.12 -19.16 12.52
CA GLY A 257 14.47 -18.27 11.42
C GLY A 257 15.71 -18.73 10.64
N HIS A 258 15.64 -18.63 9.31
CA HIS A 258 16.72 -19.06 8.40
C HIS A 258 18.05 -18.35 8.73
N TYR A 259 18.02 -17.02 8.82
CA TYR A 259 19.23 -16.21 9.08
C TYR A 259 19.59 -16.07 10.56
N GLN A 260 18.88 -16.77 11.46
CA GLN A 260 19.07 -16.66 12.91
C GLN A 260 20.09 -17.67 13.50
N LYS A 261 20.84 -18.40 12.65
CA LYS A 261 21.82 -19.41 13.12
C LYS A 261 22.85 -18.84 14.11
N LEU A 262 23.38 -17.65 13.85
CA LEU A 262 24.33 -16.98 14.75
C LEU A 262 23.66 -16.58 16.07
N ALA A 263 22.47 -15.96 16.02
CA ALA A 263 21.71 -15.59 17.21
C ALA A 263 21.45 -16.81 18.12
N ARG A 264 21.04 -17.95 17.55
CA ARG A 264 20.88 -19.20 18.30
C ARG A 264 22.14 -19.65 19.01
N GLN A 265 23.29 -19.54 18.35
CA GLN A 265 24.57 -19.91 18.95
C GLN A 265 24.98 -18.96 20.08
N ILE A 266 24.68 -17.66 19.96
CA ILE A 266 24.94 -16.66 20.99
C ILE A 266 24.05 -16.88 22.21
N VAL A 267 22.74 -17.12 22.01
CA VAL A 267 21.79 -17.41 23.11
C VAL A 267 22.26 -18.60 23.95
N LYS A 268 22.79 -19.65 23.32
CA LYS A 268 23.35 -20.82 24.02
C LYS A 268 24.55 -20.52 24.92
N LEU A 269 25.21 -19.37 24.77
CA LEU A 269 26.32 -18.96 25.64
C LEU A 269 25.86 -18.39 26.99
N PHE A 270 24.55 -18.15 27.14
CA PHE A 270 23.92 -17.57 28.33
C PHE A 270 22.78 -18.49 28.83
N PRO A 271 23.11 -19.69 29.36
CA PRO A 271 22.12 -20.74 29.61
C PRO A 271 21.05 -20.37 30.63
N ASN A 272 21.35 -19.47 31.57
CA ASN A 272 20.45 -19.03 32.63
C ASN A 272 19.91 -17.60 32.43
N THR A 273 20.14 -16.99 31.26
CA THR A 273 19.75 -15.61 30.97
C THR A 273 18.76 -15.61 29.81
N PRO A 274 17.45 -15.67 30.08
CA PRO A 274 16.45 -15.80 29.03
C PRO A 274 16.40 -14.55 28.13
N VAL A 275 16.10 -14.77 26.85
CA VAL A 275 15.87 -13.70 25.87
C VAL A 275 14.63 -12.91 26.29
N ASP A 276 14.74 -11.59 26.24
CA ASP A 276 13.62 -10.68 26.53
C ASP A 276 13.40 -9.70 25.36
N LEU A 277 12.15 -9.58 24.91
CA LEU A 277 11.81 -8.74 23.77
C LEU A 277 11.99 -7.25 24.06
N GLY A 278 11.60 -6.76 25.24
CA GLY A 278 11.74 -5.34 25.56
C GLY A 278 13.20 -4.93 25.62
N LEU A 279 14.03 -5.76 26.25
CA LEU A 279 15.48 -5.56 26.26
C LEU A 279 16.10 -5.72 24.86
N SER A 280 15.56 -6.59 24.01
CA SER A 280 16.02 -6.74 22.62
C SER A 280 15.66 -5.54 21.73
N LYS A 281 14.51 -4.89 21.99
CA LYS A 281 14.16 -3.59 21.36
C LYS A 281 15.16 -2.51 21.78
N ILE A 282 15.44 -2.39 23.08
CA ILE A 282 16.47 -1.47 23.60
C ILE A 282 17.83 -1.77 22.96
N ALA A 283 18.22 -3.05 22.86
CA ALA A 283 19.46 -3.44 22.22
C ALA A 283 19.53 -2.96 20.77
N ALA A 284 18.48 -3.22 19.98
CA ALA A 284 18.41 -2.87 18.56
C ALA A 284 18.47 -1.35 18.34
N TYR A 285 17.65 -0.57 19.05
CA TYR A 285 17.51 0.86 18.77
C TYR A 285 18.56 1.73 19.47
N ASN A 286 19.08 1.32 20.63
CA ASN A 286 19.97 2.17 21.44
C ASN A 286 21.45 1.71 21.41
N TYR A 287 21.74 0.45 21.07
CA TYR A 287 23.08 -0.14 21.24
C TYR A 287 23.59 -0.96 20.03
N ALA A 288 22.86 -0.98 18.92
CA ALA A 288 23.26 -1.73 17.74
C ALA A 288 24.53 -1.18 17.09
N ALA A 289 25.37 -2.10 16.60
CA ALA A 289 26.33 -1.82 15.54
C ALA A 289 25.70 -2.31 14.22
N ASP A 290 25.34 -1.37 13.34
CA ASP A 290 24.53 -1.61 12.16
C ASP A 290 25.08 -0.93 10.90
N ASP A 291 24.68 -1.48 9.75
CA ASP A 291 24.67 -0.72 8.50
C ASP A 291 23.58 0.36 8.58
N GLU A 292 23.87 1.56 8.07
CA GLU A 292 22.90 2.65 8.05
C GLU A 292 21.64 2.25 7.28
N GLY A 293 20.46 2.57 7.83
CA GLY A 293 19.16 2.30 7.22
C GLY A 293 18.61 0.87 7.36
N VAL A 294 19.28 -0.06 8.08
CA VAL A 294 18.72 -1.41 8.33
C VAL A 294 17.59 -1.40 9.35
N LEU A 295 17.67 -0.51 10.32
CA LEU A 295 16.54 -0.06 11.13
C LEU A 295 16.08 1.25 10.46
N TRP A 296 14.80 1.35 10.10
CA TRP A 296 14.25 2.46 9.32
C TRP A 296 14.67 3.81 9.92
N TYR A 297 15.35 4.65 9.13
CA TYR A 297 16.12 5.81 9.58
C TYR A 297 15.29 6.89 10.30
N GLU A 298 14.01 7.05 9.94
CA GLU A 298 13.10 8.00 10.59
C GLU A 298 12.62 7.54 11.98
N ASP A 299 12.96 6.30 12.39
CA ASP A 299 12.58 5.67 13.66
C ASP A 299 13.79 5.26 14.53
N LYS A 300 15.03 5.69 14.22
CA LYS A 300 16.19 5.46 15.13
C LYS A 300 16.18 6.44 16.32
N GLU A 301 14.99 6.72 16.84
CA GLU A 301 14.82 7.37 18.12
C GLU A 301 15.13 6.35 19.22
N PRO A 302 16.02 6.69 20.18
CA PRO A 302 16.28 5.83 21.32
C PRO A 302 14.96 5.45 22.01
N VAL A 303 14.73 4.16 22.19
CA VAL A 303 13.55 3.67 22.92
C VAL A 303 13.79 3.77 24.43
N SER A 304 12.72 3.98 25.18
CA SER A 304 12.78 4.09 26.64
C SER A 304 13.36 2.82 27.27
N THR A 305 14.23 2.99 28.26
CA THR A 305 14.78 1.91 29.10
C THR A 305 13.92 1.61 30.32
N LYS A 306 12.78 2.30 30.51
CA LYS A 306 11.89 2.13 31.66
C LYS A 306 11.46 0.67 31.81
N GLY A 307 11.51 0.16 33.05
CA GLY A 307 11.24 -1.24 33.35
C GLY A 307 12.47 -2.15 33.28
N TYR A 308 13.64 -1.57 33.01
CA TYR A 308 14.92 -2.27 33.06
C TYR A 308 15.96 -1.46 33.83
N SER A 309 16.77 -2.17 34.61
CA SER A 309 17.90 -1.66 35.40
C SER A 309 19.15 -2.47 35.10
N ASP A 310 20.30 -1.99 35.58
CA ASP A 310 21.60 -2.65 35.38
C ASP A 310 21.87 -3.03 33.92
N ILE A 311 21.55 -2.12 32.99
CA ILE A 311 21.77 -2.34 31.56
C ILE A 311 23.26 -2.29 31.27
N ILE A 312 23.79 -3.39 30.74
CA ILE A 312 25.20 -3.57 30.41
C ILE A 312 25.31 -3.71 28.90
N SER A 313 25.92 -2.70 28.28
CA SER A 313 26.24 -2.74 26.85
C SER A 313 27.47 -3.62 26.59
N LEU A 314 27.33 -4.61 25.72
CA LEU A 314 28.44 -5.45 25.26
C LEU A 314 29.06 -4.86 23.98
N LYS A 315 29.41 -3.56 24.03
CA LYS A 315 29.86 -2.77 22.86
C LYS A 315 31.04 -3.41 22.12
N SER A 316 32.04 -3.94 22.83
CA SER A 316 33.18 -4.62 22.20
C SER A 316 32.76 -5.85 21.38
N VAL A 317 31.79 -6.62 21.88
CA VAL A 317 31.22 -7.78 21.19
C VAL A 317 30.47 -7.34 19.93
N ASN A 318 29.60 -6.34 20.04
CA ASN A 318 28.82 -5.82 18.91
C ASN A 318 29.75 -5.29 17.82
N ASN A 319 30.77 -4.49 18.19
CA ASN A 319 31.76 -3.96 17.26
C ASN A 319 32.59 -5.06 16.59
N TYR A 320 32.97 -6.11 17.32
CA TYR A 320 33.67 -7.24 16.75
C TYR A 320 32.81 -7.96 15.70
N LEU A 321 31.56 -8.27 16.03
CA LEU A 321 30.64 -8.92 15.10
C LEU A 321 30.44 -8.09 13.84
N TYR A 322 30.26 -6.78 13.99
CA TYR A 322 30.08 -5.85 12.88
C TYR A 322 31.32 -5.75 11.99
N LYS A 323 32.52 -5.58 12.58
CA LYS A 323 33.79 -5.58 11.84
C LYS A 323 33.99 -6.86 11.02
N HIS A 324 33.44 -7.98 11.49
CA HIS A 324 33.53 -9.28 10.84
C HIS A 324 32.21 -9.71 10.19
N LYS A 325 31.34 -8.77 9.79
CA LYS A 325 29.99 -9.06 9.28
C LYS A 325 29.94 -10.00 8.08
N THR A 326 31.00 -10.07 7.28
CA THR A 326 31.13 -11.00 6.13
C THR A 326 31.75 -12.35 6.50
N ALA A 327 32.29 -12.51 7.71
CA ALA A 327 32.94 -13.73 8.14
C ALA A 327 31.94 -14.86 8.43
N SER A 328 32.45 -16.10 8.48
CA SER A 328 31.65 -17.27 8.86
C SER A 328 31.09 -17.14 10.27
N ASN A 329 29.94 -17.78 10.55
CA ASN A 329 29.39 -17.82 11.90
C ASN A 329 30.35 -18.45 12.91
N ALA A 330 31.19 -19.40 12.50
CA ALA A 330 32.20 -20.02 13.38
C ALA A 330 33.26 -18.99 13.81
N THR A 331 33.79 -18.22 12.85
CA THR A 331 34.74 -17.13 13.12
C THR A 331 34.14 -16.07 14.05
N LYS A 332 32.92 -15.62 13.73
CA LYS A 332 32.17 -14.65 14.55
C LYS A 332 31.99 -15.15 15.98
N LEU A 333 31.55 -16.41 16.15
CA LEU A 333 31.31 -17.01 17.46
C LEU A 333 32.61 -17.17 18.27
N ALA A 334 33.71 -17.56 17.63
CA ALA A 334 35.00 -17.71 18.29
C ALA A 334 35.53 -16.37 18.81
N GLY A 335 35.47 -15.31 17.99
CA GLY A 335 35.89 -13.98 18.44
C GLY A 335 34.95 -13.36 19.46
N LEU A 336 33.64 -13.53 19.31
CA LEU A 336 32.65 -13.11 20.31
C LEU A 336 32.95 -13.73 21.69
N LYS A 337 33.31 -15.02 21.76
CA LYS A 337 33.70 -15.66 23.02
C LYS A 337 34.93 -15.00 23.65
N LYS A 338 35.94 -14.63 22.84
CA LYS A 338 37.14 -13.91 23.32
C LYS A 338 36.79 -12.52 23.84
N GLU A 339 35.97 -11.77 23.11
CA GLU A 339 35.53 -10.43 23.53
C GLU A 339 34.66 -10.46 24.79
N LEU A 340 33.81 -11.48 24.96
CA LEU A 340 33.08 -11.69 26.21
C LEU A 340 34.00 -11.93 27.41
N VAL A 341 35.06 -12.73 27.25
CA VAL A 341 36.04 -12.96 28.33
C VAL A 341 36.77 -11.66 28.69
N LYS A 342 37.23 -10.89 27.69
CA LYS A 342 37.87 -9.59 27.91
C LYS A 342 36.95 -8.59 28.62
N ALA A 343 35.65 -8.64 28.32
CA ALA A 343 34.64 -7.81 28.96
C ALA A 343 34.24 -8.29 30.38
N GLY A 344 34.91 -9.32 30.93
CA GLY A 344 34.62 -9.83 32.27
C GLY A 344 33.46 -10.83 32.34
N TYR A 345 33.02 -11.37 31.19
CA TYR A 345 31.96 -12.37 31.09
C TYR A 345 32.48 -13.72 30.59
N PRO A 346 33.36 -14.42 31.33
CA PRO A 346 33.73 -15.80 31.01
C PRO A 346 32.51 -16.74 31.11
N ALA A 347 32.67 -17.99 30.67
CA ALA A 347 31.57 -18.96 30.63
C ALA A 347 30.90 -19.16 32.00
N SER A 348 31.69 -19.25 33.08
CA SER A 348 31.19 -19.37 34.46
C SER A 348 30.34 -18.17 34.87
N LYS A 349 30.80 -16.94 34.59
CA LYS A 349 30.03 -15.74 34.89
C LYS A 349 28.72 -15.71 34.13
N ARG A 350 28.71 -16.06 32.83
CA ARG A 350 27.47 -16.10 32.03
C ARG A 350 26.48 -17.14 32.54
N ALA A 351 26.98 -18.28 33.02
CA ALA A 351 26.13 -19.30 33.64
C ALA A 351 25.51 -18.82 34.97
N SER A 352 26.13 -17.88 35.69
CA SER A 352 25.61 -17.36 36.95
C SER A 352 24.62 -16.20 36.81
N LEU A 353 24.24 -15.79 35.60
CA LEU A 353 23.40 -14.61 35.33
C LEU A 353 21.88 -14.91 35.37
N SER A 354 21.40 -15.64 36.37
CA SER A 354 19.98 -16.04 36.48
C SER A 354 19.01 -14.87 36.72
N GLY A 355 19.47 -13.78 37.34
CA GLY A 355 18.70 -12.56 37.57
C GLY A 355 18.65 -11.59 36.38
N TYR A 356 19.40 -11.88 35.31
CA TYR A 356 19.48 -11.02 34.13
C TYR A 356 18.61 -11.55 32.99
N LYS A 357 18.31 -10.65 32.05
CA LYS A 357 17.71 -10.92 30.74
C LYS A 357 18.71 -10.60 29.64
N LEU A 358 18.55 -11.29 28.51
CA LEU A 358 19.37 -11.09 27.32
C LEU A 358 18.59 -10.26 26.30
N GLY A 359 19.09 -9.06 26.02
CA GLY A 359 18.67 -8.28 24.87
C GLY A 359 19.55 -8.64 23.69
N ILE A 360 18.97 -9.18 22.63
CA ILE A 360 19.71 -9.58 21.43
C ILE A 360 18.91 -9.18 20.20
N TYR A 361 19.57 -8.61 19.19
CA TYR A 361 19.01 -8.46 17.86
C TYR A 361 20.11 -8.64 16.82
N ILE A 362 19.94 -9.66 15.96
CA ILE A 362 20.95 -10.07 14.99
C ILE A 362 20.31 -10.14 13.60
N VAL A 363 20.77 -9.25 12.73
CA VAL A 363 20.61 -9.35 11.28
C VAL A 363 21.98 -9.73 10.75
N ASN A 364 22.09 -10.90 10.11
CA ASN A 364 23.40 -11.47 9.78
C ASN A 364 23.49 -11.85 8.31
N ASN A 365 24.09 -10.96 7.52
CA ASN A 365 24.41 -11.18 6.12
C ASN A 365 23.19 -11.49 5.24
N ILE A 366 22.08 -10.78 5.46
CA ILE A 366 20.85 -10.97 4.68
C ILE A 366 21.01 -10.26 3.33
N PRO A 367 20.88 -10.95 2.18
CA PRO A 367 20.99 -10.29 0.88
C PRO A 367 19.92 -9.21 0.71
N ASP A 368 20.32 -8.00 0.31
CA ASP A 368 19.42 -6.92 -0.03
C ASP A 368 19.48 -6.61 -1.53
N LYS A 369 18.84 -7.49 -2.30
CA LYS A 369 18.92 -7.47 -3.77
C LYS A 369 18.24 -6.24 -4.41
N TYR A 370 17.46 -5.47 -3.66
CA TYR A 370 16.67 -4.35 -4.20
C TYR A 370 16.62 -3.10 -3.28
N GLY A 371 17.55 -2.98 -2.31
CA GLY A 371 17.65 -1.77 -1.47
C GLY A 371 16.46 -1.53 -0.57
N ALA A 372 15.81 -2.59 -0.06
CA ALA A 372 14.63 -2.46 0.82
C ALA A 372 14.92 -2.87 2.25
N VAL A 373 16.11 -3.41 2.51
CA VAL A 373 16.62 -3.60 3.87
C VAL A 373 17.62 -2.48 4.19
N ILE A 374 18.34 -1.93 3.22
CA ILE A 374 19.29 -0.82 3.33
C ILE A 374 18.73 0.37 2.52
N GLN A 375 18.42 1.48 3.20
CA GLN A 375 17.60 2.58 2.66
C GLN A 375 18.27 3.38 1.51
N ASP A 376 19.60 3.29 1.35
CA ASP A 376 20.38 4.11 0.41
C ASP A 376 20.81 3.41 -0.89
N GLY A 377 20.08 2.40 -1.35
CA GLY A 377 20.37 1.74 -2.63
C GLY A 377 21.73 1.01 -2.65
N GLY A 378 22.30 0.75 -1.48
CA GLY A 378 23.49 -0.06 -1.30
C GLY A 378 23.17 -1.51 -1.69
N TYR A 379 23.60 -1.92 -2.88
CA TYR A 379 23.63 -3.33 -3.24
C TYR A 379 24.57 -4.07 -2.27
N GLY A 380 24.02 -4.94 -1.43
CA GLY A 380 24.84 -5.60 -0.40
C GLY A 380 24.09 -6.59 0.48
N HIS A 381 24.63 -6.81 1.68
CA HIS A 381 24.04 -7.66 2.70
C HIS A 381 23.81 -6.86 3.98
N ALA A 382 22.58 -6.84 4.47
CA ALA A 382 22.23 -6.14 5.71
C ALA A 382 22.81 -6.86 6.93
N SER A 383 23.39 -6.07 7.83
CA SER A 383 23.93 -6.56 9.11
C SER A 383 23.60 -5.62 10.28
N VAL A 384 23.15 -6.20 11.38
CA VAL A 384 22.87 -5.53 12.66
C VAL A 384 23.30 -6.47 13.76
N PHE A 385 24.11 -5.97 14.69
CA PHE A 385 24.53 -6.74 15.85
C PHE A 385 24.30 -5.92 17.12
N ALA A 386 23.36 -6.38 17.92
CA ALA A 386 23.09 -5.83 19.23
C ALA A 386 23.02 -6.94 20.28
N LEU A 387 23.80 -6.79 21.34
CA LEU A 387 23.79 -7.64 22.51
C LEU A 387 23.95 -6.77 23.75
N ILE A 388 23.01 -6.88 24.69
CA ILE A 388 23.05 -6.25 26.00
C ILE A 388 22.53 -7.22 27.06
N LEU A 389 22.90 -6.97 28.31
CA LEU A 389 22.31 -7.62 29.49
C LEU A 389 21.56 -6.57 30.30
N GLY A 390 20.54 -6.97 31.04
CA GLY A 390 19.82 -6.08 31.96
C GLY A 390 18.95 -6.85 32.93
N LYS A 391 18.60 -6.24 34.05
CA LYS A 391 17.58 -6.77 34.96
C LYS A 391 16.23 -6.17 34.58
N LYS A 392 15.17 -6.94 34.72
CA LYS A 392 13.81 -6.41 34.62
C LYS A 392 13.46 -5.84 35.99
N ASP A 393 12.98 -4.60 36.02
CA ASP A 393 12.56 -3.98 37.27
C ASP A 393 11.42 -4.81 37.88
N ALA A 394 11.40 -4.92 39.21
CA ALA A 394 10.24 -5.49 39.88
C ALA A 394 9.03 -4.64 39.46
N SER A 395 8.01 -5.28 38.89
CA SER A 395 6.75 -4.60 38.59
C SER A 395 6.22 -4.02 39.90
N SER A 396 6.21 -2.69 40.02
CA SER A 396 5.44 -2.01 41.04
C SER A 396 3.98 -2.35 40.78
N THR A 397 3.45 -3.33 41.51
CA THR A 397 2.02 -3.48 41.71
C THR A 397 1.55 -2.22 42.41
N ASN A 398 1.00 -1.28 41.64
CA ASN A 398 0.06 -0.28 42.12
C ASN A 398 -1.28 -0.56 41.46
#